data_AF-A0A081HUG7-F1
#
_entry.id   AF-A0A081HUG7-F1
#
_cell.length_a   1.000
_cell.length_b   1.000
_cell.length_c   1.000
_cell.angle_alpha   90.00
_cell.angle_beta   90.00
_cell.angle_gamma   90.00
#
_symmetry.space_group_name_H-M   'P 1'
#
loop_
_entity.id
_entity.type
_entity.pdbx_description
1 polymer ?
#
loop_
_entity_poly.entity_id
_entity_poly.type
_entity_poly.pdbx_seq_one_letter_code
_entity_poly.pdbx_strand_id
1 'polypeptide(L)'
;MMLVAVVVVAVAGFGVFRLHGAFGAHKGTSATGAVSEEIEPFNPKRITLEVFGEPGKVATINYLDINVQPQQVLDATLPWSLTMITTQPGAFANLMAQGDSNPLGCRITVDGEVKDERIFNEVNAYTFCLVKSA
;
A
#
# COMPACT_ATOMS: atom_id res chain seq x y z
N MET A 1 -4.65 58.38 -3.02
CA MET A 1 -5.10 57.01 -3.34
C MET A 1 -4.50 56.46 -4.63
N MET A 2 -4.59 57.19 -5.75
CA MET A 2 -4.03 56.76 -7.04
C MET A 2 -2.50 56.56 -7.01
N LEU A 3 -1.77 57.40 -6.28
CA LEU A 3 -0.31 57.28 -6.08
C LEU A 3 0.09 55.95 -5.40
N VAL A 4 -0.67 55.53 -4.39
CA VAL A 4 -0.42 54.25 -3.68
C VAL A 4 -0.67 53.07 -4.63
N ALA A 5 -1.74 53.13 -5.42
CA ALA A 5 -2.04 52.10 -6.41
C ALA A 5 -0.93 51.96 -7.46
N VAL A 6 -0.39 53.08 -7.98
CA VAL A 6 0.72 53.07 -8.94
C VAL A 6 1.98 52.43 -8.34
N VAL A 7 2.32 52.77 -7.09
CA VAL A 7 3.47 52.19 -6.40
C VAL A 7 3.31 50.68 -6.20
N VAL A 8 2.13 50.22 -5.78
CA VAL A 8 1.86 48.79 -5.59
C VAL A 8 1.95 48.01 -6.90
N VAL A 9 1.38 48.53 -7.98
CA VAL A 9 1.44 47.90 -9.32
C VAL A 9 2.87 47.82 -9.83
N ALA A 10 3.68 48.88 -9.64
CA ALA A 10 5.08 48.88 -10.05
C ALA A 10 5.91 47.84 -9.29
N VAL A 11 5.73 47.73 -7.97
CA VAL A 11 6.47 46.74 -7.14
C VAL A 11 6.04 45.31 -7.46
N ALA A 12 4.73 45.06 -7.61
CA ALA A 12 4.22 43.73 -7.97
C ALA A 12 4.68 43.30 -9.37
N GLY A 13 4.58 44.20 -10.35
CA GLY A 13 5.05 43.94 -11.72
C GLY A 13 6.55 43.66 -11.78
N PHE A 14 7.35 44.42 -11.03
CA PHE A 14 8.80 44.18 -10.94
C PHE A 14 9.13 42.83 -10.30
N GLY A 15 8.39 42.42 -9.27
CA GLY A 15 8.53 41.11 -8.64
C GLY A 15 8.24 39.96 -9.61
N VAL A 16 7.12 40.04 -10.36
CA VAL A 16 6.77 39.05 -11.39
C VAL A 16 7.82 39.00 -12.48
N PHE A 17 8.30 40.15 -12.97
CA PHE A 17 9.33 40.21 -14.00
C PHE A 17 10.65 39.56 -13.55
N ARG A 18 11.08 39.81 -12.30
CA ARG A 18 12.27 39.19 -11.71
C ARG A 18 12.12 37.67 -11.56
N LEU A 19 10.96 37.20 -11.12
CA LEU A 19 10.69 35.76 -10.97
C LEU A 19 10.63 35.08 -12.35
N HIS A 20 9.97 35.68 -13.34
CA HIS A 20 9.95 35.14 -14.71
C HIS A 20 11.36 35.05 -15.31
N GLY A 21 12.24 36.02 -15.01
CA GLY A 21 13.64 35.99 -15.44
C GLY A 21 14.48 34.90 -14.76
N ALA A 22 14.20 34.56 -13.50
CA ALA A 22 14.89 33.49 -12.77
C ALA A 22 14.46 32.08 -13.22
N PHE A 23 13.20 31.91 -13.64
CA PHE A 23 12.67 30.63 -14.11
C PHE A 23 12.75 30.42 -15.64
N GLY A 24 13.08 31.46 -16.42
CA GLY A 24 13.02 31.43 -17.88
C GLY A 24 14.35 31.24 -18.64
N ALA A 25 15.49 31.11 -17.95
CA ALA A 25 16.82 31.11 -18.59
C ALA A 25 17.62 29.82 -18.34
N HIS A 26 16.99 28.66 -18.53
CA HIS A 26 17.73 27.46 -18.94
C HIS A 26 17.13 26.87 -20.22
N LYS A 27 17.40 27.56 -21.34
CA LYS A 27 17.38 26.90 -22.66
C LYS A 27 18.63 26.04 -22.74
N GLY A 28 18.49 24.75 -22.45
CA GLY A 28 19.63 23.85 -22.40
C GLY A 28 19.31 22.40 -22.09
N THR A 29 18.15 21.88 -22.48
CA THR A 29 17.98 20.43 -22.59
C THR A 29 17.36 20.10 -23.93
N SER A 30 18.22 19.84 -24.92
CA SER A 30 17.85 18.91 -25.99
C SER A 30 17.42 17.62 -25.29
N ALA A 31 16.12 17.34 -25.27
CA ALA A 31 15.61 16.02 -24.90
C ALA A 31 15.90 15.05 -26.05
N THR A 32 17.19 14.84 -26.37
CA THR A 32 17.66 13.61 -27.00
C THR A 32 17.80 12.60 -25.87
N GLY A 33 16.75 11.83 -25.76
CA GLY A 33 16.53 10.91 -24.68
C GLY A 33 15.04 10.80 -24.63
N ALA A 34 14.51 9.85 -25.40
CA ALA A 34 13.36 9.14 -24.90
C ALA A 34 13.70 8.86 -23.44
N VAL A 35 13.07 9.61 -22.53
CA VAL A 35 12.75 9.05 -21.25
C VAL A 35 11.90 7.87 -21.72
N SER A 36 12.56 6.72 -21.86
CA SER A 36 11.96 5.50 -21.41
C SER A 36 11.41 5.90 -20.05
N GLU A 37 10.13 6.33 -20.03
CA GLU A 37 9.21 5.70 -19.13
C GLU A 37 9.55 4.23 -19.30
N GLU A 38 10.49 3.77 -18.47
CA GLU A 38 10.46 2.44 -17.97
C GLU A 38 9.08 2.41 -17.31
N ILE A 39 8.08 2.15 -18.15
CA ILE A 39 6.81 1.62 -17.75
C ILE A 39 7.24 0.26 -17.23
N GLU A 40 7.80 0.25 -16.02
CA GLU A 40 7.96 -0.92 -15.18
C GLU A 40 6.63 -1.64 -15.36
N PRO A 41 6.60 -2.76 -16.10
CA PRO A 41 5.35 -3.39 -16.48
C PRO A 41 4.64 -3.61 -15.17
N PHE A 42 3.46 -2.99 -14.98
CA PHE A 42 2.65 -2.98 -13.76
C PHE A 42 2.77 -4.33 -13.06
N ASN A 43 3.78 -4.48 -12.20
CA ASN A 43 4.26 -5.83 -11.92
C ASN A 43 3.26 -6.38 -10.94
N PRO A 44 2.46 -7.38 -11.33
CA PRO A 44 1.31 -7.77 -10.54
C PRO A 44 1.82 -8.25 -9.18
N LYS A 45 1.51 -7.48 -8.13
CA LYS A 45 1.90 -7.79 -6.76
C LYS A 45 1.19 -9.05 -6.32
N ARG A 46 1.96 -10.01 -5.80
CA ARG A 46 1.44 -11.26 -5.27
C ARG A 46 1.35 -11.18 -3.75
N ILE A 47 0.13 -11.12 -3.23
CA ILE A 47 -0.14 -11.12 -1.80
C ILE A 47 -0.55 -12.53 -1.39
N THR A 48 0.18 -13.11 -0.44
CA THR A 48 -0.16 -14.42 0.13
C THR A 48 -0.53 -14.23 1.60
N LEU A 49 -1.77 -14.62 1.92
CA LEU A 49 -2.32 -14.66 3.25
C LEU A 49 -2.20 -16.08 3.79
N GLU A 50 -1.64 -16.24 4.98
CA GLU A 50 -1.47 -17.54 5.61
C GLU A 50 -1.94 -17.48 7.06
N VAL A 51 -2.62 -18.54 7.50
CA VAL A 51 -3.00 -18.75 8.89
C VAL A 51 -2.49 -20.12 9.31
N PHE A 52 -1.67 -20.14 10.36
CA PHE A 52 -1.08 -21.35 10.91
C PHE A 52 -1.76 -21.72 12.22
N GLY A 53 -1.92 -23.01 12.46
CA GLY A 53 -2.28 -23.55 13.75
C GLY A 53 -2.21 -25.06 13.73
N GLU A 54 -2.71 -25.70 14.79
CA GLU A 54 -2.72 -27.16 14.90
C GLU A 54 -3.49 -27.81 13.73
N PRO A 55 -2.92 -28.82 13.05
CA PRO A 55 -3.59 -29.50 11.95
C PRO A 55 -4.94 -30.10 12.36
N GLY A 56 -5.97 -29.88 11.55
CA GLY A 56 -7.31 -30.42 11.79
C GLY A 56 -8.17 -29.59 12.76
N LYS A 57 -7.62 -28.50 13.33
CA LYS A 57 -8.44 -27.46 13.96
C LYS A 57 -9.07 -26.57 12.91
N VAL A 58 -10.16 -25.92 13.30
CA VAL A 58 -10.87 -24.95 12.49
C VAL A 58 -10.75 -23.55 13.08
N ALA A 59 -10.72 -22.54 12.22
CA ALA A 59 -10.75 -21.14 12.61
C ALA A 59 -11.69 -20.37 11.68
N THR A 60 -12.30 -19.31 12.23
CA THR A 60 -12.99 -18.32 11.42
C THR A 60 -11.95 -17.32 10.91
N ILE A 61 -11.83 -17.21 9.60
CA ILE A 61 -10.86 -16.34 8.93
C ILE A 61 -11.61 -15.20 8.24
N ASN A 62 -11.23 -13.98 8.54
CA ASN A 62 -11.74 -12.78 7.88
C ASN A 62 -10.57 -12.10 7.18
N TYR A 63 -10.71 -11.82 5.88
CA TYR A 63 -9.68 -11.14 5.12
C TYR A 63 -10.29 -10.11 4.17
N LEU A 64 -9.48 -9.16 3.73
CA LEU A 64 -9.86 -8.23 2.66
C LEU A 64 -9.33 -8.74 1.33
N ASP A 65 -10.20 -8.79 0.33
CA ASP A 65 -9.81 -9.14 -1.04
C ASP A 65 -9.14 -7.98 -1.79
N ILE A 66 -8.75 -8.24 -3.04
CA ILE A 66 -8.13 -7.24 -3.93
C ILE A 66 -8.99 -6.02 -4.22
N ASN A 67 -10.31 -6.11 -4.01
CA ASN A 67 -11.28 -5.03 -4.20
C ASN A 67 -11.62 -4.33 -2.87
N VAL A 68 -10.89 -4.63 -1.79
CA VAL A 68 -11.13 -4.11 -0.43
C VAL A 68 -12.52 -4.53 0.10
N GLN A 69 -13.01 -5.70 -0.34
CA GLN A 69 -14.26 -6.27 0.20
C GLN A 69 -13.93 -7.29 1.30
N PRO A 70 -14.63 -7.22 2.45
CA PRO A 70 -14.45 -8.19 3.52
C PRO A 70 -15.02 -9.54 3.09
N GLN A 71 -14.16 -10.55 3.12
CA GLN A 71 -14.50 -11.94 2.89
C GLN A 71 -14.38 -12.69 4.21
N GLN A 72 -15.30 -13.61 4.45
CA GLN A 72 -15.33 -14.44 5.64
C GLN A 72 -15.39 -15.91 5.25
N VAL A 73 -14.52 -16.70 5.88
CA VAL A 73 -14.51 -18.15 5.77
C VAL A 73 -14.76 -18.72 7.15
N LEU A 74 -15.89 -19.39 7.31
CA LEU A 74 -16.27 -20.11 8.52
C LEU A 74 -15.62 -21.50 8.52
N ASP A 75 -15.22 -21.96 9.70
CA ASP A 75 -14.68 -23.29 9.94
C ASP A 75 -13.53 -23.71 8.99
N ALA A 76 -12.66 -22.77 8.65
CA ALA A 76 -11.51 -23.03 7.78
C ALA A 76 -10.54 -23.99 8.47
N THR A 77 -10.24 -25.12 7.82
CA THR A 77 -9.26 -26.09 8.34
C THR A 77 -7.85 -25.51 8.28
N LEU A 78 -7.12 -25.61 9.39
CA LEU A 78 -5.74 -25.14 9.49
C LEU A 78 -4.72 -26.22 9.04
N PRO A 79 -3.59 -25.82 8.41
CA PRO A 79 -3.24 -24.46 8.01
C PRO A 79 -3.99 -23.99 6.74
N TRP A 80 -4.30 -22.70 6.67
CA TRP A 80 -5.01 -22.09 5.55
C TRP A 80 -4.09 -21.10 4.81
N SER A 81 -4.19 -21.07 3.47
CA SER A 81 -3.44 -20.12 2.64
C SER A 81 -4.26 -19.65 1.45
N LEU A 82 -4.13 -18.37 1.11
CA LEU A 82 -4.75 -17.74 -0.06
C LEU A 82 -3.77 -16.79 -0.73
N THR A 83 -3.54 -16.99 -2.03
CA THR A 83 -2.73 -16.09 -2.84
C THR A 83 -3.63 -15.26 -3.76
N MET A 84 -3.48 -13.94 -3.68
CA MET A 84 -4.17 -12.97 -4.51
C MET A 84 -3.16 -12.18 -5.33
N ILE A 85 -3.56 -11.79 -6.53
CA ILE A 85 -2.72 -11.03 -7.46
C ILE A 85 -3.43 -9.71 -7.75
N THR A 86 -2.75 -8.59 -7.53
CA THR A 86 -3.28 -7.26 -7.81
C THR A 86 -2.29 -6.46 -8.64
N THR A 87 -2.80 -5.63 -9.55
CA THR A 87 -1.98 -4.65 -10.25
C THR A 87 -1.93 -3.33 -9.49
N GLN A 88 -2.68 -3.13 -8.40
CA GLN A 88 -2.71 -1.82 -7.74
C GLN A 88 -1.38 -1.52 -7.01
N PRO A 89 -0.82 -0.30 -7.14
CA PRO A 89 0.53 0.02 -6.63
C PRO A 89 0.58 0.16 -5.11
N GLY A 90 -0.56 0.37 -4.45
CA GLY A 90 -0.70 0.37 -3.00
C GLY A 90 -1.55 -0.82 -2.57
N ALA A 91 -0.91 -1.99 -2.41
CA ALA A 91 -1.60 -3.17 -1.92
C ALA A 91 -1.93 -3.03 -0.43
N PHE A 92 -3.21 -3.16 -0.09
CA PHE A 92 -3.69 -3.23 1.29
C PHE A 92 -4.15 -4.66 1.59
N ALA A 93 -3.76 -5.19 2.73
CA ALA A 93 -4.18 -6.51 3.16
C ALA A 93 -4.43 -6.52 4.67
N ASN A 94 -5.57 -7.08 5.06
CA ASN A 94 -5.90 -7.37 6.45
C ASN A 94 -6.31 -8.84 6.54
N LEU A 95 -5.77 -9.53 7.53
CA LEU A 95 -6.06 -10.92 7.82
C LEU A 95 -6.32 -11.05 9.31
N MET A 96 -7.48 -11.58 9.67
CA MET A 96 -7.86 -11.90 11.04
C MET A 96 -8.22 -13.37 11.12
N ALA A 97 -7.75 -14.05 12.15
CA ALA A 97 -8.11 -15.43 12.42
C ALA A 97 -8.50 -15.59 13.89
N GLN A 98 -9.60 -16.28 14.12
CA GLN A 98 -10.11 -16.61 15.45
C GLN A 98 -10.43 -18.09 15.53
N GLY A 99 -9.92 -18.78 16.54
CA GLY A 99 -10.24 -20.20 16.74
C GLY A 99 -9.62 -20.78 18.00
N ASP A 100 -9.95 -22.04 18.27
CA ASP A 100 -9.52 -22.78 19.45
C ASP A 100 -8.14 -23.45 19.29
N SER A 101 -7.38 -23.12 18.23
CA SER A 101 -6.04 -23.67 18.01
C SER A 101 -5.00 -22.97 18.88
N ASN A 102 -4.10 -23.73 19.47
CA ASN A 102 -2.95 -23.20 20.19
C ASN A 102 -1.66 -23.92 19.74
N PRO A 103 -0.75 -23.26 19.02
CA PRO A 103 -0.72 -21.83 18.68
C PRO A 103 -1.63 -21.48 17.49
N LEU A 104 -1.99 -20.20 17.37
CA LEU A 104 -2.62 -19.63 16.17
C LEU A 104 -1.78 -18.45 15.68
N GLY A 105 -1.39 -18.47 14.42
CA GLY A 105 -0.61 -17.41 13.80
C GLY A 105 -1.18 -16.94 12.47
N CYS A 106 -0.82 -15.72 12.08
CA CYS A 106 -1.08 -15.17 10.76
C CYS A 106 0.22 -14.70 10.13
N ARG A 107 0.30 -14.77 8.81
CA ARG A 107 1.39 -14.19 8.02
C ARG A 107 0.86 -13.59 6.73
N ILE A 108 1.40 -12.44 6.38
CA ILE A 108 1.15 -11.78 5.10
C ILE A 108 2.49 -11.61 4.38
N THR A 109 2.57 -12.20 3.20
CA THR A 109 3.74 -12.14 2.33
C THR A 109 3.39 -11.37 1.06
N VAL A 110 4.18 -10.37 0.69
CA VAL A 110 4.02 -9.60 -0.54
C VAL A 110 5.27 -9.79 -1.39
N ASP A 111 5.10 -10.30 -2.60
CA ASP A 111 6.20 -10.57 -3.55
C ASP A 111 7.31 -11.46 -2.97
N GLY A 112 6.95 -12.37 -2.07
CA GLY A 112 7.87 -13.28 -1.39
C GLY A 112 8.48 -12.72 -0.09
N GLU A 113 8.23 -11.45 0.25
CA GLU A 113 8.69 -10.84 1.48
C GLU A 113 7.60 -10.84 2.57
N VAL A 114 7.94 -11.33 3.76
CA VAL A 114 7.05 -11.27 4.92
C VAL A 114 6.92 -9.82 5.37
N LYS A 115 5.70 -9.27 5.30
CA LYS A 115 5.41 -7.89 5.70
C LYS A 115 4.87 -7.80 7.12
N ASP A 116 4.09 -8.79 7.56
CA ASP A 116 3.60 -8.92 8.93
C ASP A 116 3.44 -10.40 9.27
N GLU A 117 3.89 -10.80 10.45
CA GLU A 117 3.73 -12.16 10.99
C GLU A 117 3.49 -12.04 12.50
N ARG A 118 2.46 -12.72 12.99
CA ARG A 118 2.11 -12.74 14.41
C ARG A 118 1.65 -14.11 14.84
N ILE A 119 2.05 -14.50 16.04
CA ILE A 119 1.72 -15.81 16.63
C ILE A 119 1.20 -15.57 18.05
N PHE A 120 0.05 -16.16 18.35
CA PHE A 120 -0.61 -16.11 19.66
C PHE A 120 -0.75 -17.53 20.21
N ASN A 121 -0.43 -17.69 21.50
CA ASN A 121 -0.33 -18.99 22.15
C ASN A 121 -1.39 -19.13 23.27
N GLU A 122 -2.67 -19.12 22.89
CA GLU A 122 -3.79 -19.16 23.85
C GLU A 122 -4.91 -20.09 23.39
N VAL A 123 -5.68 -20.59 24.36
CA VAL A 123 -6.88 -21.41 24.14
C VAL A 123 -8.07 -20.47 23.87
N ASN A 124 -8.46 -20.32 22.59
CA ASN A 124 -9.22 -19.20 22.00
C ASN A 124 -8.32 -18.05 21.54
N ALA A 125 -7.35 -18.37 20.68
CA ALA A 125 -6.48 -17.36 20.12
C ALA A 125 -7.22 -16.51 19.08
N TYR A 126 -6.98 -15.20 19.15
CA TYR A 126 -7.34 -14.23 18.13
C TYR A 126 -6.04 -13.57 17.63
N THR A 127 -5.81 -13.65 16.32
CA THR A 127 -4.64 -13.03 15.70
C THR A 127 -5.07 -12.14 14.54
N PHE A 128 -4.29 -11.09 14.29
CA PHE A 128 -4.50 -10.17 13.18
C PHE A 128 -3.17 -9.74 12.57
N CYS A 129 -3.12 -9.68 11.25
CA CYS A 129 -1.99 -9.20 10.47
C CYS A 129 -2.47 -8.10 9.52
N LEU A 130 -1.68 -7.04 9.37
CA LEU A 130 -2.07 -5.86 8.61
C LEU A 130 -0.91 -5.29 7.80
N VAL A 131 -1.15 -5.09 6.51
CA VAL A 131 -0.26 -4.37 5.61
C VAL A 131 -0.99 -3.12 5.11
N LYS A 132 -0.42 -1.95 5.44
CA LYS A 132 -1.03 -0.64 5.11
C LYS A 132 -0.63 -0.12 3.73
N SER A 133 0.58 -0.46 3.26
CA SER A 133 1.11 -0.09 1.95
C SER A 133 2.34 -0.96 1.69
N ALA A 134 2.27 -1.80 0.66
CA ALA A 134 3.38 -2.65 0.20
C ALA A 134 3.55 -2.55 -1.31
#